data_AF-A0A183MKG8-F1
#
_entry.id   AF-A0A183MKG8-F1
#
_cell.length_a   1.000
_cell.length_b   1.000
_cell.length_c   1.000
_cell.angle_alpha   90.00
_cell.angle_beta   90.00
_cell.angle_gamma   90.00
#
_symmetry.space_group_name_H-M   'P 1'
#
loop_
_entity.id
_entity.type
_entity.pdbx_description
1 polymer ?
#
loop_
_entity_poly.entity_id
_entity_poly.type
_entity_poly.pdbx_seq_one_letter_code
_entity_poly.pdbx_strand_id
1 'polypeptide(L)'
;MLTRLAHCISQTLKISHKQENGSLDEDPFMAKLLNSDLISESYSPVQLDIATLEAISFNEVIIVNNPPLKPRYYKSVLPDVSITQCTVCHKLFYTDDYELVSLQQGRCPYCHTMKE
;
A
#
# COMPACT_ATOMS: atom_id res chain seq x y z
N MET A 1 -23.61 2.38 15.70
CA MET A 1 -23.61 1.05 15.06
C MET A 1 -22.34 0.97 14.21
N LEU A 2 -21.31 0.35 14.78
CA LEU A 2 -20.01 -0.08 14.22
C LEU A 2 -19.54 0.53 12.88
N THR A 3 -18.90 1.70 12.93
CA THR A 3 -17.91 2.06 11.90
C THR A 3 -16.67 1.20 12.13
N ARG A 4 -16.64 0.06 11.43
CA ARG A 4 -15.49 -0.84 11.32
C ARG A 4 -14.24 0.00 11.05
N LEU A 5 -13.29 -0.07 11.97
CA LEU A 5 -11.91 0.34 11.77
C LEU A 5 -11.35 -0.47 10.59
N ALA A 6 -11.52 0.05 9.37
CA ALA A 6 -10.64 -0.29 8.26
C ALA A 6 -9.32 0.42 8.54
N HIS A 7 -8.58 -0.08 9.54
CA HIS A 7 -7.20 0.29 9.76
C HIS A 7 -6.39 -0.42 8.68
N CYS A 8 -6.56 0.05 7.44
CA CYS A 8 -5.73 -0.32 6.32
C CYS A 8 -4.41 0.42 6.54
N ILE A 9 -3.51 -0.18 7.32
CA ILE A 9 -2.10 0.20 7.47
C ILE A 9 -1.43 0.09 6.10
N SER A 10 -1.75 1.04 5.23
CA SER A 10 -1.23 1.16 3.88
C SER A 10 -0.36 2.40 3.86
N GLN A 11 0.94 2.17 3.98
CA GLN A 11 1.93 3.23 3.93
C GLN A 11 2.31 3.47 2.48
N THR A 12 2.23 4.73 2.08
CA THR A 12 2.59 5.14 0.74
C THR A 12 4.11 5.40 0.72
N LEU A 13 4.81 4.82 -0.23
CA LEU A 13 6.22 5.04 -0.51
C LEU A 13 6.38 6.25 -1.44
N LYS A 14 7.44 7.02 -1.24
CA LYS A 14 7.85 8.08 -2.17
C LYS A 14 9.35 7.98 -2.45
N ILE A 15 9.71 8.18 -3.71
CA ILE A 15 11.09 8.08 -4.19
C ILE A 15 11.81 9.42 -3.90
N SER A 16 12.96 9.33 -3.24
CA SER A 16 13.86 10.44 -2.91
C SER A 16 15.25 10.17 -3.49
N HIS A 17 15.95 11.23 -3.90
CA HIS A 17 17.32 11.17 -4.41
C HIS A 17 18.30 11.65 -3.34
N LYS A 18 18.63 10.81 -2.35
CA LYS A 18 19.76 11.01 -1.44
C LYS A 18 20.38 9.65 -1.09
N GLN A 19 21.70 9.53 -1.18
CA GLN A 19 22.44 8.29 -0.92
C GLN A 19 22.75 8.15 0.57
N GLU A 20 22.39 7.01 1.19
CA GLU A 20 22.83 6.64 2.54
C GLU A 20 23.26 5.16 2.56
N ASN A 21 24.38 4.88 3.25
CA ASN A 21 25.04 3.58 3.34
C ASN A 21 24.38 2.69 4.42
N GLY A 22 24.01 1.46 4.06
CA GLY A 22 23.31 0.52 4.96
C GLY A 22 24.22 -0.37 5.83
N SER A 23 23.64 -0.90 6.90
CA SER A 23 24.09 -2.10 7.62
C SER A 23 22.94 -3.12 7.72
N LEU A 24 23.29 -4.41 7.60
CA LEU A 24 22.41 -5.55 7.42
C LEU A 24 21.92 -6.10 8.78
N ASP A 25 20.61 -6.11 8.99
CA ASP A 25 19.82 -7.16 9.69
C ASP A 25 18.34 -6.76 9.85
N GLU A 26 18.00 -5.49 9.57
CA GLU A 26 16.62 -5.02 9.50
C GLU A 26 16.26 -4.62 8.08
N ASP A 27 15.06 -5.00 7.60
CA ASP A 27 14.51 -4.55 6.32
C ASP A 27 14.72 -3.02 6.17
N PRO A 28 15.51 -2.55 5.17
CA PRO A 28 15.82 -1.13 5.02
C PRO A 28 14.56 -0.25 4.88
N PHE A 29 13.46 -0.83 4.40
CA PHE A 29 12.16 -0.18 4.42
C PHE A 29 11.63 0.00 5.84
N MET A 30 11.67 -1.06 6.66
CA MET A 30 11.21 -1.03 8.06
C MET A 30 12.03 -0.05 8.89
N ALA A 31 13.34 0.03 8.67
CA ALA A 31 14.18 1.04 9.32
C ALA A 31 13.71 2.46 8.98
N LYS A 32 13.42 2.75 7.70
CA LYS A 32 12.89 4.05 7.27
C LYS A 32 11.48 4.33 7.80
N LEU A 33 10.68 3.29 7.94
CA LEU A 33 9.36 3.38 8.54
C LEU A 33 9.43 3.75 10.03
N LEU A 34 10.26 3.07 10.81
CA LEU A 34 10.43 3.36 12.24
C LEU A 34 10.97 4.77 12.49
N ASN A 35 11.80 5.26 11.57
CA ASN A 35 12.32 6.63 11.60
C ASN A 35 11.31 7.69 11.10
N SER A 36 10.18 7.27 10.53
CA SER A 36 9.12 8.20 10.12
C SER A 36 8.23 8.55 11.32
N ASP A 37 7.69 9.77 11.35
CA ASP A 37 6.84 10.26 12.44
C ASP A 37 5.47 9.57 12.46
N LEU A 38 5.45 8.31 12.89
CA LEU A 38 4.25 7.48 13.06
C LEU A 38 3.32 7.98 14.18
N ILE A 39 3.81 8.89 15.02
CA ILE A 39 3.11 9.45 16.19
C ILE A 39 2.48 10.82 15.85
N SER A 40 2.81 11.41 14.69
CA SER A 40 2.23 12.68 14.28
C SER A 40 0.77 12.50 13.84
N GLU A 41 -0.09 13.48 14.15
CA GLU A 41 -1.48 13.50 13.66
C GLU A 41 -1.56 13.65 12.13
N SER A 42 -0.47 14.08 11.49
CA SER A 42 -0.37 14.26 10.05
C SER A 42 0.30 13.06 9.37
N TYR A 43 -0.46 12.31 8.58
CA TYR A 43 0.09 11.24 7.75
C TYR A 43 1.17 11.76 6.80
N SER A 44 2.35 11.14 6.82
CA SER A 44 3.42 11.37 5.84
C SER A 44 3.89 10.06 5.20
N PRO A 45 4.07 10.01 3.86
CA PRO A 45 4.56 8.83 3.17
C PRO A 45 6.04 8.56 3.48
N VAL A 46 6.42 7.30 3.63
CA VAL A 46 7.82 6.88 3.85
C VAL A 46 8.64 7.24 2.61
N GLN A 47 9.70 8.03 2.81
CA GLN A 47 10.62 8.41 1.73
C GLN A 47 11.72 7.36 1.61
N LEU A 48 11.91 6.80 0.42
CA LEU A 48 12.95 5.80 0.12
C LEU A 48 13.98 6.38 -0.83
N ASP A 49 15.23 5.91 -0.73
CA ASP A 49 16.24 6.16 -1.75
C ASP A 49 16.25 5.02 -2.78
N ILE A 50 17.04 5.20 -3.84
CA ILE A 50 17.14 4.23 -4.93
C ILE A 50 17.62 2.87 -4.39
N ALA A 51 18.64 2.84 -3.54
CA ALA A 51 19.21 1.60 -3.00
C ALA A 51 18.19 0.82 -2.16
N THR A 52 17.40 1.51 -1.35
CA THR A 52 16.34 0.89 -0.55
C THR A 52 15.22 0.35 -1.44
N LEU A 53 14.87 1.08 -2.50
CA LEU A 53 13.85 0.62 -3.45
C LEU A 53 14.32 -0.63 -4.21
N GLU A 54 15.59 -0.66 -4.63
CA GLU A 54 16.19 -1.83 -5.29
C GLU A 54 16.27 -3.06 -4.38
N ALA A 55 16.35 -2.86 -3.06
CA ALA A 55 16.34 -3.93 -2.09
C ALA A 55 14.94 -4.52 -1.83
N ILE A 56 13.86 -3.81 -2.20
CA ILE A 56 12.50 -4.30 -2.03
C ILE A 56 12.18 -5.30 -3.14
N SER A 57 11.67 -6.48 -2.76
CA SER A 57 11.19 -7.47 -3.73
C SER A 57 10.07 -6.87 -4.59
N PHE A 58 10.17 -7.03 -5.91
CA PHE A 58 9.13 -6.53 -6.83
C PHE A 58 7.73 -7.04 -6.47
N ASN A 59 7.62 -8.28 -5.97
CA ASN A 59 6.35 -8.89 -5.56
C ASN A 59 5.74 -8.21 -4.30
N GLU A 60 6.53 -7.43 -3.57
CA GLU A 60 6.07 -6.65 -2.43
C GLU A 60 5.64 -5.23 -2.82
N VAL A 61 5.87 -4.78 -4.05
CA VAL A 61 5.56 -3.41 -4.47
C VAL A 61 4.20 -3.35 -5.16
N ILE A 62 3.29 -2.56 -4.61
CA ILE A 62 1.96 -2.31 -5.20
C ILE A 62 1.93 -0.88 -5.73
N ILE A 63 1.56 -0.73 -7.01
CA ILE A 63 1.46 0.57 -7.67
C ILE A 63 -0.01 0.86 -7.95
N VAL A 64 -0.56 1.87 -7.28
CA VAL A 64 -1.90 2.38 -7.54
C VAL A 64 -1.81 3.60 -8.44
N ASN A 65 -2.14 3.41 -9.71
CA ASN A 65 -2.28 4.51 -10.67
C ASN A 65 -3.72 5.01 -10.68
N ASN A 66 -3.95 6.30 -10.39
CA ASN A 66 -5.28 6.92 -10.37
C ASN A 66 -5.23 8.30 -11.03
N PRO A 67 -5.26 8.39 -12.37
CA PRO A 67 -5.24 9.67 -13.07
C PRO A 67 -6.42 10.57 -12.66
N PRO A 68 -6.22 11.90 -12.47
CA PRO A 68 -5.01 12.69 -12.74
C PRO A 68 -4.02 12.78 -11.56
N LEU A 69 -4.24 12.02 -10.49
CA LEU A 69 -3.38 12.06 -9.32
C LEU A 69 -2.06 11.34 -9.59
N LYS A 70 -1.01 11.74 -8.84
CA LYS A 70 0.27 11.02 -8.87
C LYS A 70 0.06 9.56 -8.43
N PRO A 71 0.75 8.60 -9.07
CA PRO A 71 0.76 7.22 -8.62
C PRO A 71 1.15 7.11 -7.15
N ARG A 72 0.51 6.20 -6.44
CA ARG A 72 0.85 5.85 -5.05
C ARG A 72 1.53 4.50 -5.07
N TYR A 73 2.60 4.38 -4.30
CA TYR A 73 3.39 3.15 -4.18
C TYR A 73 3.16 2.62 -2.78
N TYR A 74 3.01 1.31 -2.60
CA TYR A 74 2.85 0.68 -1.30
C TYR A 74 3.80 -0.52 -1.21
N LYS A 75 4.27 -0.84 -0.01
CA LYS A 75 4.92 -2.12 0.28
C LYS A 75 3.91 -3.07 0.91
N SER A 76 3.77 -4.28 0.37
CA SER A 76 3.00 -5.34 0.98
C SER A 76 3.74 -5.87 2.20
N VAL A 77 3.04 -5.94 3.33
CA VAL A 77 3.54 -6.59 4.54
C VAL A 77 3.37 -8.11 4.45
N LEU A 78 2.47 -8.59 3.58
CA LEU A 78 2.13 -9.99 3.39
C LEU A 78 2.22 -10.33 1.88
N PRO A 79 3.42 -10.56 1.32
CA PRO A 79 3.60 -10.82 -0.12
C PRO A 79 2.85 -12.06 -0.62
N ASP A 80 2.65 -13.06 0.24
CA ASP A 80 1.94 -14.29 -0.11
C ASP A 80 0.42 -14.09 -0.21
N VAL A 81 -0.10 -12.94 0.25
CA VAL A 81 -1.52 -12.61 0.19
C VAL A 81 -1.78 -11.69 -1.01
N SER A 82 -2.54 -12.20 -1.97
CA SER A 82 -2.85 -11.47 -3.20
C SER A 82 -3.73 -10.25 -2.95
N ILE A 83 -3.42 -9.12 -3.59
CA ILE A 83 -4.15 -7.86 -3.48
C ILE A 83 -4.88 -7.53 -4.79
N THR A 84 -6.14 -7.15 -4.68
CA THR A 84 -6.96 -6.64 -5.79
C THR A 84 -7.22 -5.14 -5.61
N GLN A 85 -7.02 -4.36 -6.69
CA GLN A 85 -7.39 -2.94 -6.76
C GLN A 85 -8.73 -2.77 -7.47
N CYS A 86 -9.64 -1.99 -6.88
CA CYS A 86 -10.85 -1.56 -7.58
C CYS A 86 -10.50 -0.51 -8.66
N THR A 87 -10.97 -0.71 -9.89
CA THR A 87 -10.75 0.20 -11.03
C THR A 87 -11.45 1.57 -10.88
N VAL A 88 -12.50 1.64 -10.06
CA VAL A 88 -13.27 2.89 -9.87
C VAL A 88 -12.76 3.67 -8.67
N CYS A 89 -12.76 3.07 -7.48
CA CYS A 89 -12.34 3.78 -6.26
C CYS A 89 -10.86 3.65 -5.91
N HIS A 90 -10.09 2.85 -6.67
CA HIS A 90 -8.64 2.69 -6.51
C HIS A 90 -8.20 2.20 -5.12
N LYS A 91 -9.12 1.60 -4.36
CA LYS A 91 -8.82 0.95 -3.09
C LYS A 91 -8.28 -0.45 -3.30
N LEU A 92 -7.37 -0.82 -2.39
CA LEU A 92 -6.74 -2.12 -2.31
C LEU A 92 -7.51 -3.00 -1.33
N PHE A 93 -7.68 -4.26 -1.67
CA PHE A 93 -8.34 -5.28 -0.88
C PHE A 93 -7.54 -6.58 -0.96
N TYR A 94 -7.63 -7.43 0.06
CA TYR A 94 -7.26 -8.83 -0.13
C TYR A 94 -8.18 -9.44 -1.19
N THR A 95 -7.59 -10.21 -2.10
CA THR A 95 -8.29 -10.73 -3.28
C THR A 95 -9.44 -11.63 -2.87
N ASP A 96 -9.21 -12.55 -1.94
CA ASP A 96 -10.23 -13.48 -1.44
C ASP A 96 -11.44 -12.73 -0.84
N ASP A 97 -11.19 -11.69 -0.03
CA ASP A 97 -12.26 -10.86 0.57
C ASP A 97 -13.03 -10.07 -0.50
N TYR A 98 -12.32 -9.51 -1.48
CA TYR A 98 -12.92 -8.75 -2.56
C TYR A 98 -13.77 -9.66 -3.46
N GLU A 99 -13.27 -10.84 -3.82
CA GLU A 99 -13.96 -11.81 -4.65
C GLU A 99 -15.19 -12.37 -3.94
N LEU A 100 -15.08 -12.71 -2.65
CA LEU A 100 -16.21 -13.20 -1.87
C LEU A 100 -17.38 -12.20 -1.90
N VAL A 101 -17.12 -10.92 -1.61
CA VAL A 101 -18.18 -9.90 -1.59
C VAL A 101 -18.67 -9.56 -3.00
N SER A 102 -17.76 -9.45 -3.98
CA SER A 102 -18.13 -9.12 -5.35
C SER A 102 -18.89 -10.24 -6.05
N LEU A 103 -18.63 -11.51 -5.75
CA LEU A 103 -19.43 -12.64 -6.26
C LEU A 103 -20.83 -12.66 -5.65
N GLN A 104 -20.96 -12.32 -4.37
CA GLN A 104 -22.27 -12.29 -3.69
C GLN A 104 -23.14 -11.10 -4.11
N GLN A 105 -22.54 -9.92 -4.29
CA GLN A 105 -23.27 -8.65 -4.47
C GLN A 105 -23.12 -8.05 -5.87
N GLY A 106 -22.21 -8.56 -6.70
CA GLY A 106 -21.89 -8.04 -8.03
C GLY A 106 -21.19 -6.67 -8.02
N ARG A 107 -20.68 -6.21 -6.86
CA ARG A 107 -20.23 -4.82 -6.65
C ARG A 107 -19.00 -4.73 -5.75
N CYS A 108 -18.26 -3.63 -5.88
CA CYS A 108 -17.15 -3.30 -4.97
C CYS A 108 -17.65 -3.14 -3.53
N PRO A 109 -16.96 -3.72 -2.52
CA PRO A 109 -17.35 -3.63 -1.10
C PRO A 109 -17.27 -2.20 -0.51
N TYR A 110 -16.63 -1.26 -1.21
CA TYR A 110 -16.47 0.12 -0.75
C TYR A 110 -17.29 1.14 -1.54
N CYS A 111 -17.11 1.21 -2.87
CA CYS A 111 -17.81 2.20 -3.69
C CYS A 111 -19.11 1.70 -4.29
N HIS A 112 -19.44 0.42 -4.11
CA HIS A 112 -20.65 -0.23 -4.64
C HIS A 112 -20.83 -0.15 -6.17
N THR A 113 -19.79 0.24 -6.91
CA THR A 113 -19.79 0.16 -8.38
C THR A 113 -19.74 -1.29 -8.81
N MET A 114 -20.46 -1.63 -9.88
CA MET A 114 -20.44 -2.98 -10.44
C MET A 114 -19.04 -3.33 -10.93
N LYS A 115 -18.68 -4.61 -10.81
CA LYS A 115 -17.45 -5.15 -11.39
C LYS A 115 -17.68 -5.26 -12.90
N GLU A 116 -16.86 -4.57 -13.70
CA GLU A 116 -16.82 -4.73 -15.17
C GLU A 116 -16.25 -6.09 -15.56
#